data_AF-A0A359N1M8-F1
#
_entry.id   AF-A0A359N1M8-F1
#
_cell.length_a   1.000
_cell.length_b   1.000
_cell.length_c   1.000
_cell.angle_alpha   90.00
_cell.angle_beta   90.00
_cell.angle_gamma   90.00
#
_symmetry.space_group_name_H-M   'P 1'
#
loop_
_entity.id
_entity.type
_entity.pdbx_description
1 polymer ?
#
loop_
_entity_poly.entity_id
_entity_poly.type
_entity_poly.pdbx_seq_one_letter_code
_entity_poly.pdbx_strand_id
1 'polypeptide(L)' 'MDGLVIKLNDLSLWQTLGTTEHHPRYAIAYKFPATNVRTTVLDIEHSVGRTGIITPIAHLKPVNVS' A
#
# COMPACT_ATOMS: atom_id res chain seq x y z
N MET A 1 -0.71 6.71 2.24
CA MET A 1 -0.79 7.13 0.81
C MET A 1 0.01 6.11 0.03
N ASP A 2 -0.56 5.47 -0.98
CA ASP A 2 0.06 4.31 -1.66
C ASP A 2 1.06 4.72 -2.76
N GLY A 3 1.21 6.03 -2.98
CA GLY A 3 2.09 6.60 -3.99
C GLY A 3 1.74 8.05 -4.32
N LEU A 4 2.34 8.53 -5.40
CA LEU A 4 2.12 9.82 -6.04
C LEU A 4 1.67 9.59 -7.49
N VAL A 5 0.85 10.49 -8.03
CA VAL A 5 0.56 10.52 -9.47
C VAL A 5 1.25 11.72 -10.08
N ILE A 6 2.17 11.47 -11.01
CA ILE A 6 2.86 12.52 -11.75
C ILE A 6 2.10 12.74 -13.05
N LYS A 7 1.62 13.96 -13.28
CA LYS A 7 0.91 14.36 -14.49
C LYS A 7 1.65 15.49 -15.18
N LEU A 8 1.64 15.47 -16.51
CA LEU A 8 2.06 16.61 -17.30
C LEU A 8 1.11 17.79 -17.06
N ASN A 9 1.66 18.94 -16.70
CA ASN A 9 0.87 20.14 -16.42
C ASN A 9 0.32 20.79 -17.69
N ASP A 10 1.02 20.63 -18.82
CA ASP A 10 0.58 21.17 -20.10
C ASP A 10 -0.51 20.29 -20.71
N LEU A 11 -1.73 20.83 -20.77
CA LEU A 11 -2.93 20.17 -21.29
C LEU A 11 -2.87 19.97 -22.81
N SER A 12 -2.13 20.81 -23.55
CA SER A 12 -2.03 20.69 -25.01
C SER A 12 -1.36 19.38 -25.41
N LEU A 13 -0.38 18.94 -24.61
CA LEU A 13 0.36 17.70 -24.81
C LEU A 13 -0.47 16.45 -24.52
N TRP A 14 -1.58 16.55 -23.79
CA TRP A 14 -2.39 15.38 -23.46
C TRP A 14 -3.04 14.78 -24.69
N GLN A 15 -3.49 15.62 -25.63
CA GLN A 15 -4.06 15.17 -26.91
C GLN A 15 -2.99 14.55 -27.81
N THR A 16 -1.79 15.14 -27.86
CA THR A 16 -0.67 14.63 -28.65
C THR A 16 -0.14 13.29 -28.11
N LEU A 17 -0.04 13.16 -26.79
CA LEU A 17 0.42 11.93 -26.13
C LEU A 17 -0.65 10.84 -26.09
N GLY A 18 -1.92 11.24 -26.02
CA GLY A 18 -3.06 10.34 -26.03
C GLY A 18 -3.09 9.36 -24.85
N THR A 19 -3.92 8.32 -24.99
CA THR A 19 -4.08 7.24 -24.02
C THR A 19 -3.92 5.89 -24.68
N THR A 20 -3.44 4.91 -23.94
CA THR A 20 -3.54 3.48 -24.32
C THR A 20 -4.89 2.94 -23.85
N GLU A 21 -5.27 1.70 -24.21
CA GLU A 21 -6.51 1.07 -23.73
C GLU A 21 -6.62 1.00 -22.20
N HIS A 22 -5.49 0.96 -21.51
CA HIS A 22 -5.45 0.74 -20.06
C HIS A 22 -5.04 2.01 -19.30
N HIS A 23 -4.17 2.87 -19.87
CA HIS A 23 -3.59 4.03 -19.16
C HIS A 23 -3.30 5.26 -20.05
N PRO A 24 -3.51 6.50 -19.54
CA PRO A 24 -3.09 7.72 -20.21
C PRO A 24 -1.55 7.83 -20.26
N ARG A 25 -1.00 8.33 -21.37
CA ARG A 25 0.48 8.47 -21.50
C ARG A 25 1.04 9.68 -20.78
N TYR A 26 0.21 10.70 -20.52
CA TYR A 26 0.59 11.95 -19.87
C TYR A 26 0.58 11.87 -18.33
N ALA A 27 0.26 10.71 -17.76
CA ALA A 27 0.24 10.50 -16.31
C ALA A 27 0.80 9.14 -15.92
N ILE A 28 1.60 9.10 -14.87
CA ILE A 28 2.17 7.87 -14.32
C ILE A 28 1.96 7.80 -12.81
N ALA A 29 1.56 6.62 -12.33
CA ALA A 29 1.45 6.35 -10.91
C ALA A 29 2.82 5.88 -10.38
N TYR A 30 3.41 6.69 -9.51
CA TYR A 30 4.61 6.35 -8.75
C TYR A 30 4.21 5.76 -7.41
N LYS A 31 4.16 4.43 -7.32
CA LYS A 31 3.79 3.74 -6.07
C LYS A 31 4.97 3.73 -5.11
N PHE A 32 4.72 3.99 -3.83
CA PHE A 32 5.75 3.78 -2.83
C PHE A 32 6.03 2.29 -2.67
N PRO A 33 7.29 1.90 -2.39
CA PRO A 33 7.60 0.51 -2.11
C PRO A 33 6.71 0.06 -0.95
N ALA A 34 5.88 -0.95 -1.21
CA ALA A 34 5.02 -1.49 -0.18
C ALA A 34 5.91 -2.16 0.88
N THR A 35 5.84 -1.70 2.13
CA THR A 35 6.53 -2.33 3.26
C THR A 35 5.82 -3.62 3.71
N ASN A 36 5.45 -4.46 2.76
CA ASN A 36 4.90 -5.78 3.06
C ASN A 36 6.05 -6.74 3.25
N VAL A 37 6.34 -7.08 4.50
CA VAL A 37 7.37 -8.06 4.83
C VAL A 37 6.71 -9.34 5.31
N ARG A 38 7.19 -10.47 4.79
CA ARG A 38 6.74 -11.79 5.23
C ARG A 38 7.51 -12.18 6.48
N THR A 39 6.80 -12.51 7.55
CA THR A 39 7.38 -13.03 8.79
C THR A 39 6.61 -14.27 9.27
N THR A 40 7.16 -14.97 10.27
CA THR A 40 6.58 -16.18 10.86
C THR A 40 5.84 -15.82 12.13
N VAL A 41 4.63 -16.36 12.29
CA VAL A 41 3.87 -16.31 13.54
C VAL A 41 4.49 -17.32 14.50
N LEU A 42 4.91 -16.86 15.68
CA LEU A 42 5.51 -17.70 16.73
C LEU A 42 4.45 -18.20 17.69
N ASP A 43 3.50 -17.34 18.06
CA ASP A 43 2.43 -17.67 19.00
C ASP A 43 1.21 -16.75 18.79
N ILE A 44 0.04 -17.16 19.30
CA ILE A 44 -1.20 -16.37 19.30
C ILE A 44 -1.77 -16.34 20.71
N GLU A 45 -1.68 -15.18 21.34
CA GLU A 45 -2.22 -14.92 22.67
C GLU A 45 -3.64 -14.35 22.58
N HIS A 46 -4.50 -14.69 23.54
CA HIS A 46 -5.89 -14.23 23.57
C HIS A 46 -6.06 -13.20 24.68
N SER A 47 -6.23 -11.93 24.31
CA SER A 47 -6.46 -10.84 25.26
C SER A 47 -7.95 -10.57 25.42
N VAL A 48 -8.41 -10.41 26.66
CA VAL A 48 -9.83 -10.14 26.96
C VAL A 48 -10.01 -8.64 27.21
N GLY A 49 -10.82 -7.99 26.37
CA GLY A 49 -11.18 -6.59 26.52
C GLY A 49 -12.13 -6.34 27.69
N ARG A 50 -12.28 -5.08 28.11
CA ARG A 50 -13.17 -4.68 29.22
C ARG A 50 -14.65 -5.04 29.01
N THR A 51 -15.05 -5.22 27.74
CA THR A 51 -16.40 -5.64 27.33
C THR A 51 -16.54 -7.16 27.15
N GLY A 52 -15.50 -7.94 27.47
CA GLY A 52 -15.48 -9.40 27.31
C GLY A 52 -15.11 -9.90 25.91
N ILE A 53 -14.82 -8.99 24.96
CA ILE A 53 -14.37 -9.36 23.61
C ILE A 53 -12.96 -9.95 23.68
N ILE A 54 -12.79 -11.15 23.12
CA ILE A 54 -11.49 -11.82 22.99
C ILE A 54 -10.81 -11.36 21.71
N THR A 55 -9.65 -10.71 21.84
CA THR A 55 -8.83 -10.24 20.72
C THR A 55 -7.58 -11.12 20.61
N PRO A 56 -7.39 -11.85 19.49
CA PRO A 56 -6.17 -12.61 19.26
C PRO A 56 -5.02 -11.67 18.88
N ILE A 57 -3.91 -11.75 19.60
CA ILE A 57 -2.68 -11.00 19.37
C ILE A 57 -1.63 -11.97 18.87
N ALA A 58 -1.14 -11.76 17.65
CA ALA A 58 -0.09 -12.58 17.06
C ALA A 58 1.29 -12.09 17.51
N HIS A 59 2.07 -12.97 18.09
CA HIS A 59 3.49 -12.75 18.38
C HIS A 59 4.30 -13.19 17.15
N LEU A 60 4.97 -12.24 16.51
CA LEU A 60 5.67 -12.46 15.24
C LEU A 60 7.19 -12.50 15.46
N LYS A 61 7.91 -13.25 14.62
CA LYS A 61 9.37 -13.14 14.55
C LYS A 61 9.74 -11.68 14.17
N PRO A 62 10.68 -11.04 14.88
CA PRO A 62 11.05 -9.65 14.62
C PRO A 62 11.43 -9.45 13.15
N VAL A 63 10.80 -8.45 12.54
CA VAL A 63 11.03 -8.07 11.14
C VAL A 63 11.06 -6.56 11.05
N ASN A 64 11.99 -6.02 10.27
CA ASN A 64 12.11 -4.58 10.11
C ASN A 64 11.03 -4.10 9.14
N VAL A 65 10.16 -3.20 9.60
CA VAL A 65 9.09 -2.59 8.81
C VAL A 65 9.31 -1.08 8.93
N SER A 66 9.72 -0.43 7.84
CA SER A 66 9.96 1.02 7.74
C SER A 66 9.01 1.68 6.73
#